data_AF-A0A7C4AET5-F1
#
_entry.id   AF-A0A7C4AET5-F1
#
_cell.length_a   1.000
_cell.length_b   1.000
_cell.length_c   1.000
_cell.angle_alpha   90.00
_cell.angle_beta   90.00
_cell.angle_gamma   90.00
#
_symmetry.space_group_name_H-M   'P 1'
#
loop_
_entity.id
_entity.type
_entity.pdbx_description
1 polymer ?
#
loop_
_entity_poly.entity_id
_entity_poly.type
_entity_poly.pdbx_seq_one_letter_code
_entity_poly.pdbx_strand_id
1 'polypeptide(L)' 'GKILLAIKKIAESQKIDKSGYRIIVNCGKGAGQVVPHLHFHLLAWPKSKRR' A
#
# COMPACT_ATOMS: atom_id res chain seq x y z
N GLY A 1 -0.36 16.09 3.34
CA GLY A 1 -0.17 14.75 2.72
C GLY A 1 1.26 14.22 2.73
N LYS A 2 2.04 14.41 3.80
CA LYS A 2 3.45 13.94 3.84
C LYS A 2 3.56 12.41 3.70
N ILE A 3 2.65 11.66 4.33
CA ILE A 3 2.62 10.19 4.26
C ILE A 3 2.37 9.69 2.84
N LEU A 4 1.36 10.24 2.15
CA LEU A 4 1.05 9.84 0.76
C LEU A 4 2.22 10.14 -0.19
N LEU A 5 2.93 11.25 0.03
CA LEU A 5 4.15 11.56 -0.72
C LEU A 5 5.29 10.57 -0.42
N ALA A 6 5.45 10.14 0.84
CA ALA A 6 6.41 9.11 1.20
C ALA A 6 6.07 7.75 0.56
N ILE A 7 4.80 7.36 0.59
CA ILE A 7 4.33 6.13 -0.06
C ILE A 7 4.59 6.19 -1.57
N LYS A 8 4.32 7.33 -2.23
CA LYS A 8 4.64 7.52 -3.66
C LYS A 8 6.12 7.28 -3.93
N LYS A 9 7.02 7.88 -3.13
CA LYS A 9 8.48 7.69 -3.28
C LYS A 9 8.89 6.23 -3.10
N ILE A 10 8.29 5.53 -2.13
CA ILE A 10 8.54 4.10 -1.92
C ILE A 10 8.06 3.30 -3.14
N ALA A 11 6.87 3.57 -3.66
CA ALA A 11 6.33 2.90 -4.84
C ALA A 11 7.20 3.09 -6.09
N GLU A 12 7.76 4.29 -6.29
CA GLU A 12 8.72 4.59 -7.36
C GLU A 12 10.02 3.78 -7.16
N SER A 13 10.57 3.74 -5.95
CA SER A 13 11.79 2.99 -5.65
C SER A 13 11.64 1.47 -5.85
N GLN A 14 10.42 0.96 -5.62
CA GLN A 14 10.07 -0.45 -5.81
C GLN A 14 9.59 -0.75 -7.24
N LYS A 15 9.57 0.24 -8.14
CA LYS A 15 9.14 0.12 -9.56
C LYS A 15 7.70 -0.41 -9.74
N ILE A 16 6.82 -0.11 -8.78
CA ILE A 16 5.39 -0.49 -8.81
C ILE A 16 4.47 0.70 -9.11
N ASP A 17 5.02 1.90 -9.26
CA ASP A 17 4.27 3.14 -9.50
C ASP A 17 3.53 3.13 -10.84
N LYS A 18 4.09 2.50 -11.87
CA LYS A 18 3.48 2.39 -13.21
C LYS A 18 2.55 1.18 -13.37
N SER A 19 2.85 0.07 -12.69
CA SER A 19 1.98 -1.11 -12.71
C SER A 19 0.72 -0.94 -11.86
N GLY A 20 0.73 0.04 -10.97
CA GLY A 20 -0.32 0.29 -10.00
C GLY A 20 -0.07 -0.45 -8.68
N TYR A 21 -0.59 0.15 -7.61
CA TYR A 21 -0.53 -0.37 -6.25
C TYR A 21 -1.75 0.09 -5.45
N ARG A 22 -2.02 -0.58 -4.33
CA ARG A 22 -3.09 -0.24 -3.37
C ARG A 22 -2.47 0.15 -2.04
N ILE A 23 -3.01 1.20 -1.42
CA ILE A 23 -2.72 1.59 -0.04
C ILE A 23 -3.89 1.17 0.83
N ILE A 24 -3.65 0.45 1.93
CA ILE A 24 -4.68 0.06 2.90
C ILE A 24 -4.25 0.52 4.30
N VAL A 25 -5.19 1.06 5.06
CA VAL A 25 -5.03 1.38 6.48
C VAL A 25 -6.20 0.77 7.22
N ASN A 26 -5.91 -0.08 8.20
CA ASN A 26 -6.94 -0.65 9.07
C ASN A 26 -6.92 0.09 10.41
N CYS A 27 -8.09 0.55 10.86
CA CYS A 27 -8.26 1.24 12.13
C CYS A 27 -9.22 0.46 13.03
N GLY A 28 -8.70 -0.05 14.15
CA GLY A 28 -9.45 -0.83 15.12
C GLY A 28 -9.63 -2.30 14.73
N LYS A 29 -10.06 -3.10 15.72
CA LYS A 29 -10.23 -4.55 15.61
C LYS A 29 -11.24 -4.94 14.51
N GLY A 30 -12.34 -4.20 14.38
CA GLY A 30 -13.38 -4.46 13.38
C GLY A 30 -12.91 -4.29 11.93
N ALA A 31 -11.86 -3.49 11.70
CA ALA A 31 -11.22 -3.34 10.39
C ALA A 31 -10.07 -4.34 10.17
N GLY A 32 -9.82 -5.26 11.10
CA GLY A 32 -8.73 -6.23 11.02
C GLY A 32 -7.35 -5.69 11.41
N GLN A 33 -7.26 -4.63 12.21
CA GLN A 33 -5.98 -4.17 12.75
C GLN A 33 -5.48 -5.10 13.86
N VAL A 34 -4.35 -5.78 13.63
CA VAL A 34 -3.71 -6.68 14.62
C VAL A 34 -2.63 -5.96 15.42
N VAL A 35 -1.82 -5.12 14.76
CA VAL A 35 -0.77 -4.32 15.41
C VAL A 35 -1.34 -2.93 15.76
N PRO A 36 -1.43 -2.56 17.05
CA PRO A 36 -2.09 -1.32 17.49
C PRO A 36 -1.19 -0.07 17.33
N HIS A 37 -0.65 0.11 16.12
CA HIS A 37 0.08 1.30 15.65
C HIS A 37 -0.51 1.69 14.30
N LEU A 38 -0.64 2.99 13.99
CA LEU A 38 -1.09 3.46 12.66
C LEU A 38 -0.09 3.07 11.57
N HIS A 39 -0.41 2.10 10.73
CA HIS A 39 0.47 1.65 9.65
C HIS A 39 -0.27 1.58 8.32
N PHE A 40 0.50 1.60 7.25
CA PHE A 40 0.00 1.60 5.88
C PHE A 40 0.53 0.34 5.19
N HIS A 41 -0.37 -0.46 4.63
CA HIS A 41 0.01 -1.53 3.72
C HIS A 41 0.15 -0.97 2.32
N LEU A 42 1.29 -1.21 1.68
CA LEU A 42 1.53 -0.93 0.27
C LEU A 42 1.56 -2.26 -0.48
N LEU A 43 0.51 -2.52 -1.26
CA LEU A 43 0.31 -3.79 -1.97
C LEU A 43 0.45 -3.57 -3.48
N ALA A 44 1.25 -4.39 -4.15
CA ALA A 44 1.36 -4.41 -5.60
C ALA A 44 1.23 -5.84 -6.11
N TRP A 45 0.73 -5.98 -7.34
CA TRP A 45 0.60 -7.27 -8.00
C TRP A 45 1.42 -7.29 -9.29
N PRO A 46 1.95 -8.46 -9.69
CA PRO A 46 2.46 -8.64 -11.03
C PRO A 46 1.39 -8.23 -12.05
N LYS A 47 1.80 -7.67 -13.20
CA LYS A 47 0.88 -7.49 -14.31
C LYS A 47 0.20 -8.83 -14.58
N SER A 48 -1.12 -8.84 -14.39
CA SER A 48 -1.96 -9.97 -14.74
C SER A 48 -1.67 -10.33 -16.20
N LYS A 49 -1.03 -11.49 -16.42
CA LYS A 49 -1.28 -12.21 -17.67
C LYS A 49 -2.73 -12.65 -17.54
N ARG A 50 -3.61 -11.84 -18.13
CA ARG A 50 -5.01 -12.18 -18.31
C ARG A 50 -5.03 -13.61 -18.88
N ARG A 51 -5.55 -14.57 -18.11
CA ARG A 51 -5.92 -15.87 -18.64
C ARG A 51 -7.05 -15.68 -19.63
#